data_AF-A0A821JMW7-F1
#
_entry.id   AF-A0A821JMW7-F1
#
_cell.length_a   1.000
_cell.length_b   1.000
_cell.length_c   1.000
_cell.angle_alpha   90.00
_cell.angle_beta   90.00
_cell.angle_gamma   90.00
#
_symmetry.space_group_name_H-M   'P 1'
#
loop_
_entity.id
_entity.type
_entity.pdbx_description
1 polymer ?
#
loop_
_entity_poly.entity_id
_entity_poly.type
_entity_poly.pdbx_seq_one_letter_code
_entity_poly.pdbx_strand_id
1 'polypeptide(L)'
;IDDIGKNLTCQNGGQCIPTDEYTISKNKFICICPKGYIGDRCEIADTKIILSFGNDIVLSQSIFIHFIQVVNDSTPIRTTTFRTIPLTQRLLALYWSQPFHLMFIELLNKIYYLAVIQKTYERSTTITKMINSSARCQHINELFNETFVQMHVLRRIKYYHLPCQNYSSNLSCFYDDSHICLCYDYGQKRLA
;
A
#
# COMPACT_ATOMS: atom_id res chain seq x y z
N ILE A 1 -26.17 42.27 -10.28
CA ILE A 1 -26.13 41.32 -9.14
C ILE A 1 -25.20 40.22 -9.59
N ASP A 2 -23.93 40.30 -9.16
CA ASP A 2 -22.83 39.51 -9.69
C ASP A 2 -22.96 38.03 -9.33
N ASP A 3 -23.04 37.18 -10.34
CA ASP A 3 -22.95 35.73 -10.25
C ASP A 3 -21.48 35.30 -10.19
N ILE A 4 -20.76 35.72 -9.14
CA ILE A 4 -19.34 35.35 -8.88
C ILE A 4 -19.22 34.61 -7.53
N GLY A 5 -20.27 33.86 -7.15
CA GLY A 5 -20.38 33.31 -5.79
C GLY A 5 -20.37 31.78 -5.65
N LYS A 6 -20.65 31.01 -6.72
CA LYS A 6 -20.95 29.57 -6.55
C LYS A 6 -19.83 28.58 -6.91
N ASN A 7 -18.75 29.02 -7.54
CA ASN A 7 -17.66 28.14 -7.99
C ASN A 7 -16.31 28.40 -7.28
N LEU A 8 -16.30 29.04 -6.11
CA LEU A 8 -15.10 29.47 -5.36
C LEU A 8 -15.10 28.94 -3.91
N THR A 9 -15.51 27.69 -3.69
CA THR A 9 -15.57 27.11 -2.34
C THR A 9 -14.84 25.78 -2.25
N CYS A 10 -14.33 25.49 -1.05
CA CYS A 10 -13.85 24.17 -0.67
C CYS A 10 -15.03 23.20 -0.59
N GLN A 11 -14.83 21.98 -1.07
CA GLN A 11 -15.80 20.88 -1.03
C GLN A 11 -15.65 20.05 0.25
N ASN A 12 -16.58 19.12 0.47
CA ASN A 12 -16.54 18.12 1.54
C ASN A 12 -16.28 18.67 2.96
N GLY A 13 -16.76 19.89 3.24
CA GLY A 13 -16.57 20.54 4.54
C GLY A 13 -15.18 21.16 4.73
N GLY A 14 -14.41 21.36 3.66
CA GLY A 14 -13.13 22.07 3.70
C GLY A 14 -13.28 23.52 4.18
N GLN A 15 -12.30 23.97 4.98
CA GLN A 15 -12.26 25.35 5.46
C GLN A 15 -11.55 26.23 4.42
N CYS A 16 -12.23 27.30 4.02
CA CYS A 16 -11.71 28.27 3.06
C CYS A 16 -10.93 29.37 3.80
N ILE A 17 -9.67 29.57 3.43
CA ILE A 17 -8.82 30.65 3.95
C ILE A 17 -8.49 31.60 2.80
N PRO A 18 -8.94 32.87 2.85
CA PRO A 18 -8.58 33.86 1.84
C PRO A 18 -7.08 34.15 1.89
N THR A 19 -6.46 34.33 0.71
CA THR A 19 -5.05 34.73 0.60
C THR A 19 -4.93 36.20 0.23
N ASP A 20 -4.05 36.94 0.91
CA ASP A 20 -3.87 38.39 0.74
C ASP A 20 -3.04 38.78 -0.50
N GLU A 21 -2.64 37.82 -1.33
CA GLU A 21 -1.73 38.05 -2.45
C GLU A 21 -2.44 38.61 -3.70
N TYR A 22 -2.18 39.90 -3.96
CA TYR A 22 -2.53 40.65 -5.16
C TYR A 22 -1.67 40.25 -6.40
N THR A 23 -1.27 38.99 -6.51
CA THR A 23 -0.34 38.51 -7.54
C THR A 23 -0.95 37.37 -8.35
N ILE A 24 -1.60 37.75 -9.46
CA ILE A 24 -1.74 37.12 -10.81
C ILE A 24 -2.11 35.62 -10.92
N SER A 25 -2.05 34.83 -9.86
CA SER A 25 -2.52 33.44 -9.82
C SER A 25 -4.01 33.43 -9.44
N LYS A 26 -4.80 32.65 -10.18
CA LYS A 26 -6.27 32.69 -10.20
C LYS A 26 -6.98 32.27 -8.90
N ASN A 27 -6.26 31.92 -7.83
CA ASN A 27 -6.85 31.37 -6.62
C ASN A 27 -6.70 32.34 -5.44
N LYS A 28 -7.79 33.06 -5.13
CA LYS A 28 -7.90 34.01 -4.00
C LYS A 28 -8.06 33.34 -2.61
N PHE A 29 -7.90 32.03 -2.54
CA PHE A 29 -8.13 31.24 -1.34
C PHE A 29 -7.37 29.92 -1.38
N ILE A 30 -7.14 29.36 -0.20
CA ILE A 30 -6.58 28.03 0.06
C ILE A 30 -7.63 27.22 0.83
N CYS A 31 -7.72 25.92 0.54
CA CYS A 31 -8.58 25.00 1.28
C CYS A 31 -7.79 24.16 2.29
N ILE A 32 -8.24 24.15 3.54
CA ILE A 32 -7.84 23.15 4.52
C ILE A 32 -8.84 21.99 4.46
N CYS A 33 -8.37 20.82 4.04
CA CYS A 33 -9.22 19.66 3.87
C CYS A 33 -9.40 18.85 5.16
N PRO A 34 -10.63 18.41 5.47
CA PRO A 34 -10.86 17.51 6.57
C PRO A 34 -10.27 16.13 6.28
N LYS A 35 -10.08 15.34 7.34
CA LYS A 35 -9.58 13.97 7.22
C LYS A 35 -10.44 13.14 6.27
N GLY A 36 -9.81 12.42 5.35
CA GLY A 36 -10.50 11.63 4.34
C GLY A 36 -10.69 12.34 3.00
N TYR A 37 -10.21 13.58 2.86
CA TYR A 37 -10.30 14.35 1.62
C TYR A 37 -9.00 15.10 1.32
N ILE A 38 -8.65 15.19 0.04
CA ILE A 38 -7.50 15.90 -0.52
C ILE A 38 -7.89 16.63 -1.81
N GLY A 39 -6.93 17.32 -2.43
CA GLY A 39 -7.13 18.18 -3.59
C GLY A 39 -7.19 19.65 -3.22
N ASP A 40 -7.01 20.53 -4.20
CA ASP A 40 -6.94 21.98 -3.98
C ASP A 40 -8.24 22.55 -3.39
N ARG A 41 -9.35 21.82 -3.57
CA ARG A 41 -10.66 22.16 -3.05
C ARG A 41 -11.26 21.02 -2.25
N CYS A 42 -10.46 20.08 -1.76
CA CYS A 42 -10.94 18.93 -0.99
C CYS A 42 -11.95 18.06 -1.76
N GLU A 43 -11.88 18.05 -3.09
CA GLU A 43 -12.81 17.37 -3.99
C GLU A 43 -12.53 15.88 -4.14
N ILE A 44 -11.33 15.43 -3.75
CA ILE A 44 -10.88 14.04 -3.92
C ILE A 44 -11.00 13.34 -2.57
N ALA A 45 -11.75 12.25 -2.50
CA ALA A 45 -11.83 11.43 -1.30
C ALA A 45 -10.63 10.47 -1.20
N ASP A 46 -10.19 10.21 0.03
CA ASP A 46 -9.17 9.21 0.31
C ASP A 46 -9.71 7.80 0.02
N THR A 47 -8.81 6.92 -0.40
CA THR A 47 -9.10 5.49 -0.52
C THR A 47 -9.29 4.91 0.88
N LYS A 48 -10.47 4.34 1.14
CA LYS A 48 -10.79 3.71 2.42
C LYS A 48 -10.34 2.25 2.39
N ILE A 49 -9.41 1.89 3.25
CA ILE A 49 -8.89 0.52 3.35
C ILE A 49 -9.39 -0.09 4.65
N ILE A 50 -10.09 -1.22 4.55
CA ILE A 50 -10.61 -1.99 5.67
C ILE A 50 -9.89 -3.32 5.70
N LEU A 51 -9.09 -3.54 6.74
CA LEU A 51 -8.35 -4.76 6.99
C LEU A 51 -9.03 -5.56 8.08
N SER A 52 -9.35 -6.81 7.81
CA SER A 52 -9.76 -7.79 8.81
C SER A 52 -8.72 -8.89 8.95
N PHE A 53 -8.48 -9.39 10.15
CA PHE A 53 -7.45 -10.38 10.42
C PHE A 53 -8.07 -11.70 10.89
N GLY A 54 -7.79 -12.79 10.18
CA GLY A 54 -8.21 -14.14 10.54
C GLY A 54 -7.56 -14.60 11.85
N ASN A 55 -8.19 -15.51 12.59
CA ASN A 55 -7.78 -15.93 13.94
C ASN A 55 -6.37 -16.55 14.02
N ASP A 56 -5.87 -17.03 12.89
CA ASP A 56 -4.54 -17.60 12.67
C ASP A 56 -3.42 -16.56 12.60
N ILE A 57 -3.76 -15.26 12.60
CA ILE A 57 -2.79 -14.17 12.64
C ILE A 57 -2.49 -13.76 14.08
N VAL A 58 -1.20 -13.72 14.43
CA VAL A 58 -0.73 -13.13 15.69
C VAL A 58 -0.55 -11.63 15.50
N LEU A 59 -1.43 -10.84 16.11
CA LEU A 59 -1.41 -9.38 16.02
C LEU A 59 -0.53 -8.76 17.11
N SER A 60 0.16 -7.68 16.75
CA SER A 60 0.80 -6.75 17.68
C SER A 60 -0.04 -5.49 17.89
N GLN A 61 0.26 -4.77 18.97
CA GLN A 61 -0.34 -3.46 19.23
C GLN A 61 -0.09 -2.46 18.10
N SER A 62 1.06 -2.56 17.42
CA SER A 62 1.42 -1.75 16.27
C SER A 62 1.59 -2.63 15.05
N ILE A 63 1.00 -2.23 13.93
CA ILE A 63 1.23 -2.83 12.63
C ILE A 63 1.82 -1.78 11.69
N PHE A 64 2.68 -2.21 10.78
CA PHE A 64 3.20 -1.36 9.71
C PHE A 64 2.54 -1.74 8.40
N ILE A 65 2.26 -0.74 7.58
CA ILE A 65 1.61 -0.89 6.28
C ILE A 65 2.50 -0.19 5.27
N HIS A 66 3.00 -0.95 4.31
CA HIS A 66 3.87 -0.47 3.24
C HIS A 66 3.08 -0.37 1.95
N PHE A 67 3.09 0.82 1.37
CA PHE A 67 2.52 1.12 0.07
C PHE A 67 3.64 1.24 -0.95
N ILE A 68 3.50 0.56 -2.09
CA ILE A 68 4.43 0.65 -3.20
C ILE A 68 3.68 1.10 -4.44
N GLN A 69 4.07 2.26 -4.97
CA GLN A 69 3.62 2.74 -6.26
C GLN A 69 4.64 2.35 -7.32
N VAL A 70 4.25 1.41 -8.18
CA VAL A 70 4.96 1.15 -9.44
C VAL A 70 4.71 2.29 -10.41
N VAL A 71 5.77 2.86 -10.97
CA VAL A 71 5.73 3.92 -11.97
C VAL A 71 6.55 3.44 -13.16
N ASN A 72 6.07 3.67 -14.38
CA ASN A 72 6.79 3.24 -15.58
C ASN A 72 8.17 3.90 -15.64
N ASP A 73 9.17 3.13 -16.08
CA ASP A 73 10.55 3.57 -16.33
C ASP A 73 11.24 4.31 -15.18
N SER A 74 10.80 4.07 -13.94
CA SER A 74 11.35 4.72 -12.75
C SER A 74 11.33 3.79 -11.54
N THR A 75 12.12 4.15 -10.52
CA THR A 75 12.17 3.40 -9.27
C THR A 75 10.83 3.46 -8.56
N PRO A 76 10.29 2.33 -8.04
CA PRO A 76 9.03 2.35 -7.30
C PRO A 76 9.09 3.27 -6.08
N ILE A 77 8.03 4.06 -5.89
CA ILE A 77 7.89 4.94 -4.73
C ILE A 77 7.36 4.11 -3.57
N ARG A 78 8.01 4.20 -2.41
CA ARG A 78 7.68 3.41 -1.22
C ARG A 78 7.31 4.34 -0.07
N THR A 79 6.14 4.12 0.52
CA THR A 79 5.68 4.87 1.68
C THR A 79 5.24 3.89 2.77
N THR A 80 5.65 4.14 4.01
CA THR A 80 5.26 3.31 5.15
C THR A 80 4.45 4.13 6.13
N THR A 81 3.37 3.56 6.65
CA THR A 81 2.63 4.11 7.78
C THR A 81 2.47 3.05 8.84
N PHE A 82 2.19 3.46 10.07
CA PHE A 82 1.87 2.55 11.15
C PHE A 82 0.49 2.85 11.72
N ARG A 83 -0.12 1.82 12.28
CA ARG A 83 -1.41 1.92 12.97
C ARG A 83 -1.35 1.11 14.25
N THR A 84 -1.90 1.70 15.31
CA THR A 84 -2.15 0.99 16.56
C THR A 84 -3.50 0.30 16.46
N ILE A 85 -3.53 -1.01 16.74
CA ILE A 85 -4.75 -1.82 16.78
C ILE A 85 -4.92 -2.36 18.20
N PRO A 86 -6.05 -2.08 18.87
CA PRO A 86 -6.39 -2.79 20.10
C PRO A 86 -6.43 -4.29 19.83
N LEU A 87 -5.70 -5.11 20.60
CA LEU A 87 -5.60 -6.56 20.36
C LEU A 87 -6.97 -7.29 20.37
N THR A 88 -7.97 -6.69 21.01
CA THR A 88 -9.35 -7.18 21.03
C THR A 88 -10.08 -6.97 19.70
N GLN A 89 -9.63 -6.03 18.88
CA GLN A 89 -10.23 -5.67 17.60
C GLN A 89 -9.39 -6.28 16.46
N ARG A 90 -9.94 -7.27 15.76
CA ARG A 90 -9.31 -7.87 14.55
C ARG A 90 -9.66 -7.12 13.26
N LEU A 91 -10.01 -5.85 13.38
CA LEU A 91 -10.43 -4.99 12.27
C LEU A 91 -9.77 -3.62 12.39
N LEU A 92 -9.24 -3.13 11.27
CA LEU A 92 -8.66 -1.80 11.13
C LEU A 92 -9.26 -1.10 9.90
N ALA A 93 -9.61 0.17 10.06
CA ALA A 93 -9.91 1.04 8.92
C ALA A 93 -8.88 2.17 8.85
N LEU A 94 -8.36 2.44 7.66
CA LEU A 94 -7.53 3.61 7.38
C LEU A 94 -7.95 4.29 6.08
N TYR A 95 -7.52 5.53 5.93
CA TYR A 95 -7.73 6.36 4.75
C TYR A 95 -6.36 6.67 4.16
N TRP A 96 -6.22 6.48 2.85
CA TRP A 96 -4.98 6.63 2.12
C TRP A 96 -5.17 7.50 0.88
N SER A 97 -4.38 8.56 0.76
CA SER A 97 -4.54 9.58 -0.26
C SER A 97 -3.63 9.40 -1.48
N GLN A 98 -2.52 8.67 -1.31
CA GLN A 98 -1.51 8.51 -2.35
C GLN A 98 -1.80 7.31 -3.25
N PRO A 99 -1.48 7.37 -4.56
CA PRO A 99 -1.57 6.21 -5.44
C PRO A 99 -0.64 5.09 -5.00
N PHE A 100 -1.09 3.84 -5.13
CA PHE A 100 -0.29 2.65 -4.87
C PHE A 100 -0.75 1.47 -5.72
N HIS A 101 0.13 0.51 -5.96
CA HIS A 101 -0.15 -0.72 -6.71
C HIS A 101 -0.03 -1.97 -5.84
N LEU A 102 0.87 -1.93 -4.85
CA LEU A 102 1.07 -3.01 -3.89
C LEU A 102 0.90 -2.48 -2.48
N MET A 103 0.32 -3.33 -1.61
CA MET A 103 0.23 -3.08 -0.19
C MET A 103 0.67 -4.32 0.58
N PHE A 104 1.64 -4.13 1.47
CA PHE A 104 2.12 -5.15 2.40
C PHE A 104 1.84 -4.74 3.83
N ILE A 105 1.57 -5.72 4.69
CA ILE A 105 1.43 -5.54 6.12
C ILE A 105 2.63 -6.22 6.78
N GLU A 106 3.35 -5.47 7.60
CA GLU A 106 4.42 -5.99 8.46
C GLU A 106 3.91 -6.09 9.90
N LEU A 107 4.02 -7.30 10.44
CA LEU A 107 3.72 -7.64 11.84
C LEU A 107 5.02 -7.94 12.60
N LEU A 108 4.88 -8.42 13.84
CA LEU A 108 6.01 -8.80 14.72
C LEU A 108 7.10 -9.58 13.97
N ASN A 109 8.36 -9.31 14.33
CA ASN A 109 9.54 -9.98 13.80
C ASN A 109 9.72 -9.84 12.27
N LYS A 110 9.27 -8.72 11.68
CA LYS A 110 9.37 -8.45 10.24
C LYS A 110 8.66 -9.51 9.38
N ILE A 111 7.53 -10.05 9.87
CA ILE A 111 6.72 -10.97 9.09
C ILE A 111 5.81 -10.16 8.17
N TYR A 112 5.98 -10.35 6.86
CA TYR A 112 5.22 -9.63 5.84
C TYR A 112 4.04 -10.45 5.30
N TYR A 113 2.93 -9.76 5.07
CA TYR A 113 1.72 -10.29 4.44
C TYR A 113 1.37 -9.44 3.22
N LEU A 114 1.14 -10.10 2.10
CA LEU A 114 0.66 -9.43 0.89
C LEU A 114 -0.84 -9.16 1.01
N ALA A 115 -1.23 -7.89 1.01
CA ALA A 115 -2.61 -7.49 1.25
C ALA A 115 -3.35 -7.07 -0.03
N VAL A 116 -2.71 -6.26 -0.88
CA VAL A 116 -3.31 -5.78 -2.15
C VAL A 116 -2.29 -5.86 -3.26
N ILE A 117 -2.73 -6.37 -4.41
CA ILE A 117 -2.11 -6.19 -5.72
C ILE A 117 -3.18 -5.64 -6.65
N GLN A 118 -2.88 -4.54 -7.34
CA GLN A 118 -3.75 -3.97 -8.36
C GLN A 118 -2.94 -3.45 -9.55
N LYS A 119 -3.46 -3.65 -10.76
CA LYS A 119 -2.82 -3.21 -12.01
C LYS A 119 -2.96 -1.70 -12.21
N THR A 120 -4.13 -1.18 -11.92
CA THR A 120 -4.48 0.24 -12.05
C THR A 120 -4.99 0.73 -10.71
N TYR A 121 -4.42 1.83 -10.22
CA TYR A 121 -4.91 2.48 -9.01
C TYR A 121 -6.20 3.27 -9.32
N GLU A 122 -7.29 2.93 -8.63
CA GLU A 122 -8.55 3.66 -8.68
C GLU A 122 -8.71 4.56 -7.44
N ARG A 123 -8.82 5.87 -7.67
CA ARG A 123 -8.98 6.87 -6.61
C ARG A 123 -10.35 6.73 -5.92
N SER A 124 -10.41 7.12 -4.65
CA SER A 124 -11.65 7.24 -3.87
C SER A 124 -12.42 5.92 -3.70
N THR A 125 -11.75 4.78 -3.82
CA THR A 125 -12.40 3.46 -3.69
C THR A 125 -12.38 2.94 -2.26
N THR A 126 -13.26 1.98 -1.96
CA THR A 126 -13.20 1.22 -0.70
C THR A 126 -12.59 -0.15 -0.97
N ILE A 127 -11.47 -0.44 -0.33
CA ILE A 127 -10.75 -1.70 -0.43
C ILE A 127 -10.97 -2.48 0.87
N THR A 128 -11.66 -3.61 0.78
CA THR A 128 -11.84 -4.53 1.91
C THR A 128 -10.95 -5.76 1.72
N LYS A 129 -10.10 -6.06 2.69
CA LYS A 129 -9.18 -7.21 2.66
C LYS A 129 -9.17 -7.97 3.96
N MET A 130 -9.28 -9.30 3.84
CA MET A 130 -9.09 -10.24 4.93
C MET A 130 -7.68 -10.84 4.83
N ILE A 131 -6.93 -10.74 5.91
CA ILE A 131 -5.54 -11.21 6.03
C ILE A 131 -5.55 -12.49 6.84
N ASN A 132 -5.04 -13.56 6.24
CA ASN A 132 -4.88 -14.88 6.84
C ASN A 132 -3.44 -15.37 6.63
N SER A 133 -3.10 -16.52 7.21
CA SER A 133 -1.78 -17.14 7.07
C SER A 133 -1.39 -17.44 5.62
N SER A 134 -2.35 -17.69 4.72
CA SER A 134 -2.07 -17.91 3.29
C SER A 134 -1.55 -16.67 2.56
N ALA A 135 -1.80 -15.47 3.11
CA ALA A 135 -1.27 -14.22 2.58
C ALA A 135 0.18 -13.94 3.02
N ARG A 136 0.76 -14.77 3.91
CA ARG A 136 2.12 -14.60 4.43
C ARG A 136 3.14 -14.76 3.29
N CYS A 137 4.03 -13.79 3.16
CA CYS A 137 5.22 -13.95 2.32
C CYS A 137 6.24 -14.80 3.07
N GLN A 138 6.79 -15.83 2.42
CA GLN A 138 7.81 -16.69 3.05
C GLN A 138 9.17 -15.99 3.08
N HIS A 139 9.98 -16.25 4.11
CA HIS A 139 11.36 -15.80 4.14
C HIS A 139 12.22 -16.69 3.23
N ILE A 140 13.27 -16.15 2.62
CA ILE A 140 14.15 -16.89 1.71
C ILE A 140 14.78 -18.15 2.34
N ASN A 141 15.03 -18.11 3.66
CA ASN A 141 15.52 -19.24 4.46
C ASN A 141 14.55 -20.43 4.51
N GLU A 142 13.26 -20.20 4.26
CA GLU A 142 12.24 -21.26 4.21
C GLU A 142 12.16 -21.90 2.80
N LEU A 143 12.75 -21.24 1.80
CA LEU A 143 12.62 -21.61 0.38
C LEU A 143 13.89 -22.23 -0.21
N PHE A 144 15.06 -21.89 0.34
CA PHE A 144 16.35 -22.35 -0.16
C PHE A 144 17.23 -22.92 0.95
N ASN A 145 18.21 -23.72 0.55
CA ASN A 145 19.21 -24.28 1.47
C ASN A 145 20.09 -23.18 2.11
N GLU A 146 20.63 -23.47 3.30
CA GLU A 146 21.49 -22.53 4.04
C GLU A 146 22.68 -22.02 3.23
N THR A 147 23.32 -22.89 2.44
CA THR A 147 24.44 -22.52 1.56
C THR A 147 24.06 -21.46 0.53
N PHE A 148 22.82 -21.47 0.06
CA PHE A 148 22.30 -20.46 -0.88
C PHE A 148 22.06 -19.13 -0.18
N VAL A 149 21.44 -19.15 1.00
CA VAL A 149 21.15 -17.95 1.79
C VAL A 149 22.44 -17.19 2.13
N GLN A 150 23.53 -17.91 2.41
CA GLN A 150 24.84 -17.33 2.69
C GLN A 150 25.53 -16.70 1.47
N MET A 151 25.05 -16.94 0.25
CA MET A 151 25.64 -16.32 -0.94
C MET A 151 25.37 -14.81 -0.96
N HIS A 152 26.28 -14.06 -1.60
CA HIS A 152 26.09 -12.63 -1.82
C HIS A 152 24.79 -12.31 -2.59
N VAL A 153 24.10 -11.23 -2.23
CA VAL A 153 22.76 -10.87 -2.76
C VAL A 153 22.69 -10.85 -4.30
N LEU A 154 23.75 -10.36 -4.97
CA LEU A 154 23.84 -10.33 -6.44
C LEU A 154 23.84 -11.72 -7.09
N ARG A 155 24.30 -12.76 -6.37
CA ARG A 155 24.21 -14.15 -6.83
C ARG A 155 22.82 -14.70 -6.55
N ARG A 156 22.26 -14.41 -5.37
CA ARG A 156 20.93 -14.88 -4.97
C ARG A 156 19.82 -14.40 -5.93
N ILE A 157 19.83 -13.12 -6.30
CA ILE A 157 18.83 -12.50 -7.20
C ILE A 157 18.66 -13.26 -8.52
N LYS A 158 19.75 -13.86 -9.05
CA LYS A 158 19.69 -14.63 -10.30
C LYS A 158 18.75 -15.84 -10.23
N TYR A 159 18.46 -16.33 -9.02
CA TYR A 159 17.67 -17.53 -8.78
C TYR A 159 16.31 -17.24 -8.14
N TYR A 160 15.92 -15.98 -7.94
CA TYR A 160 14.65 -15.60 -7.30
C TYR A 160 13.41 -16.02 -8.10
N HIS A 161 13.58 -16.36 -9.37
CA HIS A 161 12.51 -16.93 -10.18
C HIS A 161 12.18 -18.40 -9.82
N LEU A 162 13.10 -19.15 -9.23
CA LEU A 162 12.94 -20.59 -9.00
C LEU A 162 11.78 -20.97 -8.05
N PRO A 163 11.60 -20.31 -6.88
CA PRO A 163 10.54 -20.70 -5.94
C PRO A 163 9.15 -20.59 -6.55
N CYS A 164 8.94 -19.56 -7.39
CA CYS A 164 7.67 -19.33 -8.05
C CYS A 164 7.35 -20.40 -9.11
N GLN A 165 8.33 -21.12 -9.65
CA GLN A 165 8.08 -22.16 -10.67
C GLN A 165 7.45 -23.43 -10.09
N ASN A 166 7.52 -23.64 -8.77
CA ASN A 166 6.91 -24.81 -8.13
C ASN A 166 5.42 -24.56 -7.82
N TYR A 167 4.54 -24.99 -8.73
CA TYR A 167 3.09 -24.81 -8.61
C TYR A 167 2.48 -25.39 -7.32
N SER A 168 3.04 -26.47 -6.79
CA SER A 168 2.53 -27.14 -5.59
C SER A 168 2.64 -26.27 -4.32
N SER A 169 3.51 -25.26 -4.33
CA SER A 169 3.73 -24.37 -3.18
C SER A 169 2.68 -23.25 -3.04
N ASN A 170 1.93 -22.97 -4.11
CA ASN A 170 1.03 -21.81 -4.23
C ASN A 170 1.61 -20.49 -3.67
N LEU A 171 2.92 -20.29 -3.80
CA LEU A 171 3.64 -19.16 -3.22
C LEU A 171 3.22 -17.85 -3.89
N SER A 172 2.63 -16.91 -3.15
CA SER A 172 2.21 -15.61 -3.72
C SER A 172 3.32 -14.56 -3.67
N CYS A 173 4.15 -14.62 -2.65
CA CYS A 173 5.25 -13.70 -2.43
C CYS A 173 6.29 -14.31 -1.50
N PHE A 174 7.52 -13.81 -1.58
CA PHE A 174 8.58 -14.11 -0.63
C PHE A 174 9.50 -12.91 -0.49
N TYR A 175 10.35 -12.93 0.53
CA TYR A 175 11.28 -11.85 0.79
C TYR A 175 12.63 -12.33 1.31
N ASP A 176 13.62 -11.47 1.10
CA ASP A 176 14.99 -11.55 1.58
C ASP A 176 15.28 -10.30 2.43
N ASP A 177 16.53 -10.09 2.83
CA ASP A 177 16.97 -8.93 3.63
C ASP A 177 16.62 -7.57 2.99
N SER A 178 16.65 -7.48 1.65
CA SER A 178 16.49 -6.21 0.93
C SER A 178 15.44 -6.23 -0.19
N HIS A 179 14.90 -7.39 -0.55
CA HIS A 179 13.99 -7.54 -1.69
C HIS A 179 12.72 -8.28 -1.28
N ILE A 180 11.60 -7.87 -1.87
CA ILE A 180 10.33 -8.61 -1.83
C ILE A 180 9.99 -8.96 -3.28
N CYS A 181 9.69 -10.23 -3.52
CA CYS A 181 9.36 -10.78 -4.83
C CYS A 181 7.91 -11.24 -4.86
N LEU A 182 7.26 -11.12 -6.02
CA LEU A 182 5.87 -11.49 -6.24
C LEU A 182 5.81 -12.62 -7.25
N CYS A 183 5.16 -13.72 -6.90
CA CYS A 183 4.95 -14.78 -7.85
C CYS A 183 3.63 -14.57 -8.60
N TYR A 184 3.65 -14.61 -9.92
CA TYR A 184 2.45 -14.46 -10.74
C TYR A 184 2.47 -15.36 -11.98
N ASP A 185 1.28 -15.69 -12.48
CA ASP A 185 1.12 -16.51 -13.68
C ASP A 185 1.28 -15.66 -14.94
N TYR A 186 2.09 -16.15 -15.88
CA TYR A 186 2.29 -15.59 -17.20
C TYR A 186 2.23 -16.71 -18.24
N GLY A 187 1.06 -16.84 -18.87
CA GLY A 187 0.76 -17.96 -19.77
C GLY A 187 0.76 -19.29 -19.02
N GLN A 188 1.60 -20.24 -19.44
CA GLN A 188 1.77 -21.55 -18.79
C GLN A 188 2.95 -21.60 -17.80
N LYS A 189 3.53 -20.45 -17.45
CA LYS A 189 4.68 -20.35 -16.54
C LYS A 189 4.35 -19.43 -15.38
N ARG A 190 4.98 -19.67 -14.24
CA ARG A 190 4.92 -18.79 -13.08
C ARG A 190 6.27 -18.08 -12.92
N LEU A 191 6.22 -16.75 -12.85
CA LEU A 191 7.38 -15.86 -12.80
C LEU A 191 7.48 -15.21 -11.41
N ALA A 192 8.62 -14.57 -11.13
CA ALA A 192 8.91 -13.82 -9.90
C ALA A 192 9.33 -12.38 -10.22
#